data_AF-A0A660P8T0-F1
#
_entry.id   AF-A0A660P8T0-F1
#
_cell.length_a   1.000
_cell.length_b   1.000
_cell.length_c   1.000
_cell.angle_alpha   90.00
_cell.angle_beta   90.00
_cell.angle_gamma   90.00
#
_symmetry.space_group_name_H-M   'P 1'
#
loop_
_entity.id
_entity.type
_entity.pdbx_description
1 polymer ?
#
loop_
_entity_poly.entity_id
_entity_poly.type
_entity_poly.pdbx_seq_one_letter_code
_entity_poly.pdbx_strand_id
1 'polypeptide(L)'
;MITGFFNSCTETAKTDLFSTIVKNEDGDFRGLTLNTKLEDVKKVEDAEAMTDETEESLEYEYKMDEDNSFDIICDFDQEGLYSIDIQTYLYNDNDEAAAIKKGQDLYQRFFDKFSKEYGDP
;
A
#
# COMPACT_ATOMS: atom_id res chain seq x y z
N MET A 1 -32.56 38.93 3.44
CA MET A 1 -31.09 38.82 3.59
C MET A 1 -30.87 37.83 4.73
N ILE A 2 -30.59 36.57 4.41
CA ILE A 2 -30.29 35.53 5.40
C ILE A 2 -28.82 35.20 5.23
N THR A 3 -28.04 35.56 6.24
CA THR A 3 -26.63 35.25 6.38
C THR A 3 -26.53 33.81 6.87
N GLY A 4 -26.20 32.87 5.98
CA GLY A 4 -25.92 31.49 6.34
C GLY A 4 -24.45 31.34 6.70
N PHE A 5 -24.17 31.12 7.99
CA PHE A 5 -22.88 30.64 8.46
C PHE A 5 -22.72 29.17 8.02
N PHE A 6 -21.83 28.90 7.06
CA PHE A 6 -21.31 27.56 6.81
C PHE A 6 -20.21 27.29 7.83
N ASN A 7 -20.59 26.68 8.95
CA ASN A 7 -19.64 26.21 9.94
C ASN A 7 -19.09 24.84 9.52
N SER A 8 -17.76 24.79 9.54
CA SER A 8 -16.94 23.66 9.97
C SER A 8 -16.57 22.63 8.91
N CYS A 9 -15.28 22.70 8.58
CA CYS A 9 -14.35 21.63 8.30
C CYS A 9 -14.95 20.28 7.89
N THR A 10 -14.81 19.95 6.61
CA THR A 10 -14.52 18.57 6.24
C THR A 10 -13.28 18.14 7.01
N GLU A 11 -13.45 17.33 8.06
CA GLU A 11 -12.37 16.46 8.53
C GLU A 11 -11.89 15.69 7.31
N THR A 12 -10.70 16.01 6.81
CA THR A 12 -9.99 15.16 5.87
C THR A 12 -9.83 13.85 6.61
N ALA A 13 -10.63 12.83 6.26
CA ALA A 13 -10.52 11.50 6.82
C ALA A 13 -9.04 11.13 6.72
N LYS A 14 -8.39 10.87 7.87
CA LYS A 14 -7.01 10.37 7.87
C LYS A 14 -7.03 9.15 6.96
N THR A 15 -6.40 9.25 5.78
CA THR A 15 -6.28 8.13 4.87
C THR A 15 -5.63 7.01 5.66
N ASP A 16 -6.37 5.92 5.79
CA ASP A 16 -5.96 4.81 6.60
C ASP A 16 -4.80 4.07 5.92
N LEU A 17 -3.69 3.84 6.63
CA LEU A 17 -2.44 3.32 6.05
C LEU A 17 -2.66 2.03 5.27
N PHE A 18 -3.49 1.15 5.81
CA PHE A 18 -3.84 -0.10 5.16
C PHE A 18 -4.55 0.15 3.82
N SER A 19 -5.51 1.07 3.76
CA SER A 19 -6.19 1.42 2.51
C SER A 19 -5.24 2.01 1.47
N THR A 20 -4.23 2.78 1.90
CA THR A 20 -3.18 3.31 1.02
C THR A 20 -2.35 2.19 0.38
N ILE A 21 -2.02 1.14 1.15
CA ILE A 21 -1.19 0.04 0.67
C ILE A 21 -1.98 -0.98 -0.15
N VAL A 22 -3.27 -1.18 0.12
CA VAL A 22 -4.04 -2.23 -0.58
C VAL A 22 -4.55 -1.77 -1.94
N LYS A 23 -4.73 -0.45 -2.18
CA LYS A 23 -5.22 0.21 -3.43
C LYS A 23 -6.59 -0.24 -3.96
N ASN A 24 -7.01 -1.49 -3.77
CA ASN A 24 -8.25 -2.06 -4.27
C ASN A 24 -8.90 -2.97 -3.22
N GLU A 25 -10.20 -2.77 -2.95
CA GLU A 25 -10.97 -3.60 -2.01
C GLU A 25 -11.50 -4.90 -2.64
N ASP A 26 -11.54 -4.99 -3.98
CA ASP A 26 -12.13 -6.11 -4.72
C ASP A 26 -11.07 -7.08 -5.28
N GLY A 27 -11.05 -8.30 -4.73
CA GLY A 27 -10.59 -9.55 -5.35
C GLY A 27 -9.08 -9.75 -5.50
N ASP A 28 -8.36 -8.79 -6.09
CA ASP A 28 -6.96 -8.91 -6.46
C ASP A 28 -6.09 -7.94 -5.67
N PHE A 29 -5.00 -8.44 -5.08
CA PHE A 29 -4.10 -7.63 -4.28
C PHE A 29 -3.49 -6.50 -5.12
N ARG A 30 -3.84 -5.24 -4.81
CA ARG A 30 -3.48 -4.05 -5.60
C ARG A 30 -3.90 -4.09 -7.07
N GLY A 31 -4.90 -4.90 -7.42
CA GLY A 31 -5.32 -5.09 -8.81
C GLY A 31 -4.34 -5.90 -9.67
N LEU A 32 -3.43 -6.64 -9.02
CA LEU A 32 -2.44 -7.50 -9.65
C LEU A 32 -2.74 -8.98 -9.34
N THR A 33 -2.49 -9.83 -10.32
CA THR A 33 -2.61 -11.28 -10.20
C THR A 33 -1.30 -11.95 -10.58
N LEU A 34 -1.04 -13.16 -10.07
CA LEU A 34 0.10 -13.95 -10.52
C LEU A 34 0.04 -14.19 -12.03
N ASN A 35 1.20 -14.32 -12.66
CA ASN A 35 1.41 -14.41 -14.11
C ASN A 35 1.04 -13.15 -14.90
N THR A 36 0.70 -12.03 -14.23
CA THR A 36 0.60 -10.72 -14.89
C THR A 36 1.93 -10.36 -15.53
N LYS A 37 1.90 -9.82 -16.76
CA LYS A 37 3.13 -9.44 -17.47
C LYS A 37 3.70 -8.13 -16.93
N LEU A 38 5.02 -7.99 -16.97
CA LEU A 38 5.75 -6.80 -16.51
C LEU A 38 5.13 -5.49 -17.04
N GLU A 39 4.86 -5.42 -18.35
CA GLU A 39 4.26 -4.25 -18.99
C GLU A 39 2.83 -3.92 -18.50
N ASP A 40 2.10 -4.91 -17.97
CA ASP A 40 0.77 -4.69 -17.41
C ASP A 40 0.86 -4.25 -15.94
N VAL A 41 1.83 -4.74 -15.18
CA VAL A 41 2.12 -4.23 -13.82
C VAL A 41 2.48 -2.74 -13.86
N LYS A 42 3.31 -2.32 -14.83
CA LYS A 42 3.68 -0.91 -15.03
C LYS A 42 2.51 0.02 -15.35
N LYS A 43 1.36 -0.52 -15.78
CA LYS A 43 0.14 0.27 -16.03
C LYS A 43 -0.72 0.45 -14.79
N VAL A 44 -0.55 -0.42 -13.80
CA VAL A 44 -1.31 -0.40 -12.53
C VAL A 44 -0.63 0.48 -11.50
N GLU A 45 0.70 0.43 -11.45
CA GLU A 45 1.51 1.19 -10.51
C GLU A 45 1.87 2.59 -11.05
N ASP A 46 2.23 3.50 -10.14
CA ASP A 46 2.57 4.88 -10.50
C ASP A 46 4.01 4.94 -11.02
N ALA A 47 4.18 5.41 -12.26
CA ALA A 47 5.50 5.55 -12.87
C ALA A 47 6.39 6.57 -12.14
N GLU A 48 5.81 7.55 -11.43
CA GLU A 48 6.58 8.51 -10.63
C GLU A 48 7.13 7.91 -9.33
N ALA A 49 6.52 6.81 -8.85
CA ALA A 49 6.96 6.10 -7.65
C ALA A 49 8.03 5.03 -7.94
N MET A 50 8.32 4.74 -9.22
CA MET A 50 9.25 3.68 -9.60
C MET A 50 10.69 4.06 -9.24
N THR A 51 11.35 3.19 -8.45
CA THR A 51 12.72 3.38 -7.97
C THR A 51 13.72 2.50 -8.69
N ASP A 52 13.30 1.30 -9.11
CA ASP A 52 14.12 0.38 -9.91
C ASP A 52 13.29 -0.40 -10.93
N GLU A 53 13.91 -0.72 -12.07
CA GLU A 53 13.32 -1.49 -13.15
C GLU A 53 14.37 -2.45 -13.76
N THR A 54 14.08 -3.74 -13.66
CA THR A 54 14.81 -4.81 -14.34
C THR A 54 13.85 -5.76 -15.04
N GLU A 55 14.38 -6.71 -15.83
CA GLU A 55 13.54 -7.75 -16.45
C GLU A 55 12.94 -8.73 -15.42
N GLU A 56 13.51 -8.78 -14.21
CA GLU A 56 13.16 -9.73 -13.15
C GLU A 56 12.44 -9.07 -11.97
N SER A 57 12.46 -7.73 -11.86
CA SER A 57 11.86 -7.02 -10.73
C SER A 57 11.49 -5.58 -11.07
N LEU A 58 10.39 -5.10 -10.46
CA LEU A 58 9.98 -3.70 -10.44
C LEU A 58 9.85 -3.25 -8.98
N GLU A 59 10.50 -2.15 -8.62
CA GLU A 59 10.43 -1.56 -7.29
C GLU A 59 9.77 -0.18 -7.33
N TYR A 60 8.90 0.08 -6.36
CA TYR A 60 8.18 1.35 -6.23
C TYR A 60 8.22 1.83 -4.77
N GLU A 61 8.59 3.09 -4.54
CA GLU A 61 8.54 3.73 -3.23
C GLU A 61 7.37 4.73 -3.16
N TYR A 62 6.50 4.54 -2.17
CA TYR A 62 5.35 5.40 -1.92
C TYR A 62 5.46 6.08 -0.56
N LYS A 63 5.26 7.40 -0.53
CA LYS A 63 5.12 8.16 0.72
C LYS A 63 3.72 8.02 1.28
N MET A 64 3.62 7.62 2.55
CA MET A 64 2.35 7.65 3.29
C MET A 64 2.12 9.02 3.92
N ASP A 65 3.17 9.57 4.55
CA ASP A 65 3.22 10.90 5.14
C ASP A 65 4.69 11.41 5.15
N GLU A 66 5.02 12.42 5.96
CA GLU A 66 6.37 13.02 6.01
C GLU A 66 7.43 12.04 6.54
N ASP A 67 7.04 11.13 7.45
CA ASP A 67 7.95 10.25 8.17
C ASP A 67 7.81 8.77 7.78
N ASN A 68 6.74 8.42 7.05
CA ASN A 68 6.38 7.04 6.76
C ASN A 68 6.29 6.78 5.26
N SER A 69 6.85 5.66 4.82
CA SER A 69 6.82 5.19 3.43
C SER A 69 6.59 3.68 3.36
N PHE A 70 6.33 3.19 2.15
CA PHE A 70 6.37 1.77 1.86
C PHE A 70 6.88 1.53 0.45
N ASP A 71 7.49 0.36 0.28
CA ASP A 71 7.92 -0.14 -1.00
C ASP A 71 7.01 -1.27 -1.45
N ILE A 72 6.78 -1.32 -2.76
CA ILE A 72 6.17 -2.44 -3.46
C ILE A 72 7.24 -3.03 -4.37
N ILE A 73 7.53 -4.31 -4.18
CA ILE A 73 8.49 -5.05 -4.99
C ILE A 73 7.71 -6.14 -5.70
N CYS A 74 7.73 -6.10 -7.03
CA CYS A 74 7.06 -7.06 -7.89
C CYS A 74 8.14 -7.89 -8.60
N ASP A 75 8.21 -9.19 -8.32
CA ASP A 75 9.20 -10.08 -8.94
C ASP A 75 8.60 -10.94 -10.05
N PHE A 76 9.39 -11.14 -11.10
CA PHE A 76 8.97 -11.77 -12.35
C PHE A 76 9.84 -12.96 -12.72
N ASP A 77 9.18 -13.97 -13.30
CA ASP A 77 9.83 -15.09 -13.98
C ASP A 77 9.35 -15.20 -15.44
N GLN A 78 9.58 -16.35 -16.06
CA GLN A 78 9.17 -16.60 -17.45
C GLN A 78 7.63 -16.61 -17.63
N GLU A 79 6.88 -16.99 -16.60
CA GLU A 79 5.41 -17.03 -16.62
C GLU A 79 4.81 -15.65 -16.32
N GLY A 80 5.47 -14.84 -15.48
CA GLY A 80 5.14 -13.45 -15.21
C GLY A 80 5.36 -13.12 -13.73
N LEU A 81 4.55 -12.22 -13.18
CA LEU A 81 4.56 -11.86 -11.78
C LEU A 81 4.38 -13.11 -10.90
N TYR A 82 5.34 -13.44 -10.04
CA TYR A 82 5.22 -14.56 -9.10
C TYR A 82 5.23 -14.13 -7.63
N SER A 83 5.70 -12.92 -7.32
CA SER A 83 5.73 -12.36 -5.96
C SER A 83 5.36 -10.89 -5.95
N ILE A 84 4.69 -10.47 -4.88
CA ILE A 84 4.47 -9.07 -4.52
C ILE A 84 4.88 -8.94 -3.05
N ASP A 85 5.97 -8.23 -2.80
CA ASP A 85 6.46 -7.94 -1.45
C ASP A 85 6.14 -6.49 -1.08
N ILE A 86 5.77 -6.29 0.19
CA ILE A 86 5.54 -4.96 0.74
C ILE A 86 6.45 -4.75 1.93
N GLN A 87 7.25 -3.69 1.86
CA GLN A 87 8.10 -3.28 2.95
C GLN A 87 7.58 -1.94 3.48
N THR A 88 7.17 -1.89 4.75
CA THR A 88 6.68 -0.64 5.35
C THR A 88 7.71 -0.04 6.29
N TYR A 89 8.02 1.23 6.11
CA TYR A 89 8.93 1.99 6.95
C TYR A 89 8.12 2.96 7.81
N LEU A 90 7.97 2.61 9.08
CA LEU A 90 7.18 3.40 10.03
C LEU A 90 8.09 4.06 11.06
N TYR A 91 7.94 5.39 11.20
CA TYR A 91 8.78 6.18 12.07
C TYR A 91 7.98 7.16 12.93
N ASN A 92 8.48 7.42 14.14
CA ASN A 92 7.98 8.45 15.04
C ASN A 92 9.12 8.89 15.97
N ASP A 93 9.71 10.06 15.70
CA ASP A 93 10.81 10.67 16.46
C ASP A 93 10.56 10.77 17.97
N ASN A 94 9.29 10.92 18.36
CA ASN A 94 8.92 11.24 19.74
C ASN A 94 8.44 10.01 20.53
N ASP A 95 8.13 8.89 19.85
CA ASP A 95 7.53 7.71 20.47
C ASP A 95 7.73 6.45 19.60
N GLU A 96 8.83 5.73 19.82
CA GLU A 96 9.13 4.46 19.15
C GLU A 96 8.05 3.39 19.44
N ALA A 97 7.49 3.37 20.65
CA ALA A 97 6.44 2.41 20.99
C ALA A 97 5.17 2.64 20.18
N ALA A 98 4.85 3.90 19.86
CA ALA A 98 3.77 4.23 18.95
C ALA A 98 4.03 3.74 17.52
N ALA A 99 5.25 3.86 17.01
CA ALA A 99 5.62 3.33 15.69
C ALA A 99 5.51 1.79 15.63
N ILE A 100 5.99 1.09 16.66
CA ILE A 100 5.85 -0.37 16.79
C ILE A 100 4.37 -0.78 16.81
N LYS A 101 3.55 -0.10 17.62
CA LYS A 101 2.11 -0.38 17.68
C LYS A 101 1.44 -0.16 16.33
N LYS A 102 1.79 0.91 15.61
CA LYS A 102 1.27 1.21 14.26
C LYS A 102 1.59 0.05 13.30
N GLY A 103 2.81 -0.49 13.35
CA GLY A 103 3.21 -1.67 12.57
C GLY A 103 2.44 -2.93 12.93
N GLN A 104 2.23 -3.20 14.22
CA GLN A 104 1.43 -4.34 14.70
C GLN A 104 -0.04 -4.25 14.26
N ASP A 105 -0.64 -3.06 14.38
CA ASP A 105 -2.01 -2.81 13.95
C ASP A 105 -2.13 -3.00 12.41
N LEU A 106 -1.13 -2.57 11.64
CA LEU A 106 -1.10 -2.76 10.19
C LEU A 106 -0.97 -4.24 9.80
N TYR A 107 -0.04 -4.96 10.44
CA TYR A 107 0.14 -6.40 10.23
C TYR A 107 -1.15 -7.18 10.50
N GLN A 108 -1.82 -6.91 11.63
CA GLN A 108 -3.05 -7.61 11.99
C GLN A 108 -4.13 -7.44 10.91
N ARG A 109 -4.19 -6.27 10.26
CA ARG A 109 -5.16 -6.03 9.19
C ARG A 109 -4.84 -6.75 7.90
N PHE A 110 -3.56 -6.88 7.56
CA PHE A 110 -3.15 -7.76 6.46
C PHE A 110 -3.51 -9.20 6.78
N PHE A 111 -3.14 -9.69 7.97
CA PHE A 111 -3.49 -11.02 8.44
C PHE A 111 -5.01 -11.26 8.32
N ASP A 112 -5.84 -10.38 8.86
CA ASP A 112 -7.30 -10.51 8.81
C ASP A 112 -7.85 -10.53 7.37
N LYS A 113 -7.32 -9.68 6.47
CA LYS A 113 -7.74 -9.65 5.06
C LYS A 113 -7.37 -10.94 4.35
N PHE A 114 -6.11 -11.36 4.44
CA PHE A 114 -5.63 -12.57 3.76
C PHE A 114 -6.25 -13.84 4.35
N SER A 115 -6.38 -13.95 5.67
CA SER A 115 -7.10 -15.05 6.34
C SER A 115 -8.53 -15.18 5.85
N LYS A 116 -9.23 -14.05 5.63
CA LYS A 116 -10.60 -14.04 5.13
C LYS A 116 -10.70 -14.45 3.67
N GLU A 117 -9.76 -14.03 2.82
CA GLU A 117 -9.81 -14.24 1.37
C GLU A 117 -9.25 -15.61 0.95
N TYR A 118 -8.20 -16.10 1.63
CA TYR A 118 -7.45 -17.28 1.22
C TYR A 118 -7.37 -18.38 2.29
N GLY A 119 -7.86 -18.12 3.50
CA GLY A 119 -7.69 -19.00 4.68
C GLY A 119 -6.47 -18.63 5.51
N ASP A 120 -6.30 -19.23 6.69
CA ASP A 120 -5.21 -18.89 7.61
C ASP A 120 -3.82 -19.06 6.92
N PRO A 121 -3.06 -17.96 6.77
CA PRO A 121 -1.75 -17.96 6.13
C PRO A 121 -0.65 -18.59 6.98
#